data_AF-A0A9E1P2Z2-F1
#
_entry.id   AF-A0A9E1P2Z2-F1
#
_cell.length_a   1.000
_cell.length_b   1.000
_cell.length_c   1.000
_cell.angle_alpha   90.00
_cell.angle_beta   90.00
_cell.angle_gamma   90.00
#
_symmetry.space_group_name_H-M   'P 1'
#
loop_
_entity.id
_entity.type
_entity.pdbx_description
1 polymer ?
#
loop_
_entity_poly.entity_id
_entity_poly.type
_entity_poly.pdbx_seq_one_letter_code
_entity_poly.pdbx_strand_id
1 'polypeptide(L)'
;MKKSLLVILCFLLFIQICFGGHGSGLITRLYVHSGSSKRGPVVMFAVKKHIENLRCSGHQWAFKINTDIGKAWYALLLSAAAQQKPVIIRGRNDCKDWPNRERPRWIRIDY
;
A
#
# COMPACT_ATOMS: atom_id res chain seq x y z
N MET A 1 -13.37 -16.21 -41.56
CA MET A 1 -13.06 -16.74 -40.20
C MET A 1 -11.74 -16.26 -39.59
N LYS A 2 -10.79 -15.65 -40.32
CA LYS A 2 -9.51 -15.17 -39.74
C LYS A 2 -9.60 -13.84 -38.95
N LYS A 3 -10.63 -13.01 -39.20
CA LYS A 3 -10.78 -11.67 -38.56
C LYS A 3 -11.34 -11.74 -37.12
N SER A 4 -12.16 -12.74 -36.78
CA SER A 4 -12.70 -12.89 -35.41
C SER A 4 -11.69 -13.44 -34.40
N LEU A 5 -10.67 -14.20 -34.85
CA LEU A 5 -9.64 -14.76 -33.97
C LEU A 5 -8.70 -13.67 -33.42
N LEU A 6 -8.45 -12.62 -34.21
CA LEU A 6 -7.57 -11.51 -33.84
C LEU A 6 -8.16 -10.63 -32.71
N VAL A 7 -9.50 -10.49 -32.68
CA VAL A 7 -10.21 -9.69 -31.67
C VAL A 7 -10.16 -10.37 -30.29
N ILE A 8 -10.28 -11.69 -30.25
CA ILE A 8 -10.22 -12.49 -29.00
C ILE A 8 -8.80 -12.47 -28.41
N LEU A 9 -7.77 -12.55 -29.27
CA LEU A 9 -6.36 -12.49 -28.83
C LEU A 9 -5.99 -11.11 -28.25
N CYS A 10 -6.58 -10.03 -28.77
CA CYS A 10 -6.38 -8.67 -28.26
C CYS A 10 -7.06 -8.43 -26.89
N PHE A 11 -8.19 -9.11 -26.63
CA PHE A 11 -8.91 -9.01 -25.35
C PHE A 11 -8.22 -9.75 -24.19
N LEU A 12 -7.46 -10.81 -24.49
CA LEU A 12 -6.69 -11.56 -23.48
C LEU A 12 -5.43 -10.82 -22.98
N LEU A 13 -4.96 -9.80 -23.71
CA LEU A 13 -3.79 -8.98 -23.33
C LEU A 13 -4.12 -7.85 -22.34
N PHE A 14 -5.40 -7.63 -21.99
CA PHE A 14 -5.82 -6.53 -21.13
C PHE A 14 -6.03 -6.89 -19.66
N ILE A 15 -5.69 -8.12 -19.25
CA ILE A 15 -5.75 -8.49 -17.83
C ILE A 15 -4.46 -8.03 -17.13
N GLN A 16 -4.31 -6.72 -16.96
CA GLN A 16 -3.35 -6.18 -15.98
C GLN A 16 -3.93 -6.45 -14.59
N ILE A 17 -3.70 -7.65 -14.05
CA ILE A 17 -4.02 -7.92 -12.65
C ILE A 17 -3.03 -7.14 -11.80
N CYS A 18 -3.45 -5.94 -11.44
CA CYS A 18 -2.70 -5.02 -10.61
C CYS A 18 -2.77 -5.51 -9.14
N PHE A 19 -2.05 -6.60 -8.86
CA PHE A 19 -1.89 -7.10 -7.49
C PHE A 19 -0.97 -6.14 -6.74
N GLY A 20 -1.56 -5.22 -6.00
CA GLY A 20 -0.85 -4.52 -4.94
C GLY A 20 -0.40 -5.52 -3.87
N GLY A 21 0.63 -5.14 -3.13
CA GLY A 21 1.16 -5.95 -2.05
C GLY A 21 0.11 -6.22 -0.96
N HIS A 22 0.45 -7.13 -0.06
CA HIS A 22 -0.40 -7.48 1.05
C HIS A 22 0.40 -7.54 2.34
N GLY A 23 -0.14 -6.96 3.41
CA GLY A 23 0.49 -7.00 4.73
C GLY A 23 -0.50 -7.44 5.80
N SER A 24 -0.01 -8.13 6.82
CA SER A 24 -0.81 -8.46 8.00
C SER A 24 0.01 -8.59 9.29
N GLY A 25 -0.68 -8.49 10.42
CA GLY A 25 -0.14 -8.70 11.77
C GLY A 25 0.12 -7.40 12.53
N LEU A 26 0.87 -7.51 13.63
CA LEU A 26 1.18 -6.37 14.49
C LEU A 26 2.05 -5.34 13.75
N ILE A 27 1.84 -4.07 14.10
CA ILE A 27 2.70 -2.96 13.67
C ILE A 27 4.05 -3.10 14.40
N THR A 28 5.12 -3.24 13.64
CA THR A 28 6.49 -3.37 14.17
C THR A 28 7.28 -2.07 14.07
N ARG A 29 6.81 -1.13 13.24
CA ARG A 29 7.38 0.21 13.09
C ARG A 29 6.31 1.17 12.58
N LEU A 30 6.24 2.36 13.15
CA LEU A 30 5.41 3.48 12.69
C LEU A 30 6.15 4.78 12.96
N TYR A 31 6.40 5.59 11.94
CA TYR A 31 7.10 6.87 12.07
C TYR A 31 6.69 7.84 10.97
N VAL A 32 6.93 9.13 11.21
CA VAL A 32 6.72 10.20 10.24
C VAL A 32 8.07 10.68 9.74
N HIS A 33 8.26 10.71 8.44
CA HIS A 33 9.41 11.31 7.78
C HIS A 33 9.00 12.69 7.24
N SER A 34 9.77 13.74 7.55
CA SER A 34 9.50 15.13 7.13
C SER A 34 9.33 15.28 5.61
N GLY A 35 10.04 14.44 4.85
CA GLY A 35 10.00 14.40 3.39
C GLY A 35 10.83 15.54 2.79
N SER A 36 10.81 15.66 1.46
CA SER A 36 11.32 16.86 0.80
C SER A 36 10.22 17.90 0.65
N SER A 37 10.57 19.17 0.43
CA SER A 37 9.59 20.25 0.23
C SER A 37 8.58 19.95 -0.89
N LYS A 38 8.93 19.10 -1.87
CA LYS A 38 8.05 18.67 -2.97
C LYS A 38 7.11 17.51 -2.61
N ARG A 39 7.44 16.68 -1.61
CA ARG A 39 6.63 15.50 -1.21
C ARG A 39 5.78 15.77 0.02
N GLY A 40 6.23 16.66 0.90
CA GLY A 40 5.62 16.87 2.22
C GLY A 40 5.85 15.67 3.16
N PRO A 41 5.27 15.71 4.36
CA PRO A 41 5.44 14.67 5.36
C PRO A 41 4.78 13.35 4.95
N VAL A 42 5.49 12.25 5.19
CA VAL A 42 5.08 10.89 4.81
C VAL A 42 5.13 9.99 6.03
N VAL A 43 4.04 9.28 6.31
CA VAL A 43 4.02 8.20 7.29
C VAL A 43 4.61 6.96 6.65
N MET A 44 5.47 6.29 7.40
CA MET A 44 6.08 5.02 7.02
C MET A 44 5.82 4.00 8.11
N PHE A 45 5.43 2.79 7.71
CA PHE A 45 5.15 1.73 8.68
C PHE A 45 5.46 0.33 8.15
N ALA A 46 5.67 -0.60 9.08
CA ALA A 46 5.91 -2.01 8.81
C ALA A 46 5.02 -2.88 9.71
N VAL A 47 4.70 -4.07 9.21
CA VAL A 47 3.92 -5.08 9.93
C VAL A 47 4.62 -6.43 9.90
N LYS A 48 4.21 -7.34 10.79
CA LYS A 48 4.86 -8.65 10.97
C LYS A 48 5.01 -9.45 9.67
N LYS A 49 3.99 -9.48 8.81
CA LYS A 49 4.02 -10.15 7.51
C LYS A 49 3.83 -9.14 6.39
N HIS A 50 4.78 -9.09 5.47
CA HIS A 50 4.69 -8.26 4.27
C HIS A 50 4.97 -9.12 3.03
N ILE A 51 4.04 -9.09 2.09
CA ILE A 51 4.18 -9.65 0.75
C ILE A 51 4.29 -8.46 -0.19
N GLU A 52 5.50 -8.24 -0.68
CA GLU A 52 5.83 -7.10 -1.53
C GLU A 52 5.12 -7.19 -2.87
N ASN A 53 4.97 -6.03 -3.52
CA ASN A 53 4.72 -6.00 -4.95
C ASN A 53 6.05 -5.84 -5.69
N LEU A 54 6.14 -6.39 -6.90
CA LEU A 54 7.36 -6.37 -7.73
C LEU A 54 7.83 -4.97 -8.15
N ARG A 55 6.92 -3.98 -8.15
CA ARG A 55 7.18 -2.57 -8.47
C ARG A 55 7.69 -1.75 -7.28
N CYS A 56 7.36 -2.14 -6.05
CA CYS A 56 7.75 -1.48 -4.80
C CYS A 56 8.46 -2.48 -3.91
N SER A 57 9.76 -2.68 -4.15
CA SER A 57 10.62 -3.68 -3.49
C SER A 57 11.03 -3.35 -2.04
N GLY A 58 10.29 -2.47 -1.37
CA GLY A 58 10.55 -2.08 0.01
C GLY A 58 9.67 -2.85 0.99
N HIS A 59 10.26 -3.28 2.12
CA HIS A 59 9.55 -4.00 3.19
C HIS A 59 8.58 -3.13 4.02
N GLN A 60 8.24 -1.93 3.55
CA GLN A 60 7.48 -0.93 4.30
C GLN A 60 6.45 -0.24 3.40
N TRP A 61 5.38 0.20 4.04
CA TRP A 61 4.32 0.99 3.44
C TRP A 61 4.63 2.48 3.62
N ALA A 62 4.13 3.31 2.70
CA ALA A 62 4.23 4.76 2.82
C ALA A 62 2.96 5.46 2.34
N PHE A 63 2.53 6.50 3.05
CA PHE A 63 1.47 7.40 2.57
C PHE A 63 1.67 8.83 3.06
N LYS A 64 1.20 9.80 2.29
CA LYS A 64 1.17 11.21 2.69
C LYS A 64 0.21 11.47 3.84
N ILE A 65 0.71 12.05 4.94
CA ILE A 65 -0.12 12.37 6.12
C ILE A 65 -0.98 13.62 5.93
N ASN A 66 -0.63 14.49 4.98
CA ASN A 66 -1.31 15.78 4.76
C ASN A 66 -2.63 15.67 3.96
N THR A 67 -3.21 14.48 3.85
CA THR A 67 -4.51 14.21 3.22
C THR A 67 -5.49 13.74 4.28
N ASP A 68 -6.80 13.94 4.08
CA ASP A 68 -7.79 13.52 5.09
C ASP A 68 -7.75 12.00 5.34
N ILE A 69 -7.63 11.21 4.26
CA ILE A 69 -7.45 9.76 4.37
C ILE A 69 -6.13 9.38 5.03
N GLY A 70 -5.05 10.15 4.79
CA GLY A 70 -3.75 9.93 5.43
C GLY A 70 -3.82 10.15 6.94
N LYS A 71 -4.49 11.23 7.39
CA LYS A 71 -4.71 11.47 8.83
C LYS A 71 -5.55 10.34 9.44
N ALA A 72 -6.59 9.89 8.76
CA ALA A 72 -7.44 8.78 9.21
C ALA A 72 -6.65 7.46 9.32
N TRP A 73 -5.84 7.11 8.33
CA TRP A 73 -4.95 5.95 8.39
C TRP A 73 -3.93 6.06 9.51
N TYR A 74 -3.34 7.22 9.71
CA TYR A 74 -2.38 7.42 10.79
C TYR A 74 -3.02 7.22 12.17
N ALA A 75 -4.21 7.79 12.39
CA ALA A 75 -4.98 7.59 13.62
C ALA A 75 -5.36 6.11 13.85
N LEU A 76 -5.79 5.42 12.78
CA LEU A 76 -6.09 3.98 12.84
C LEU A 76 -4.86 3.15 13.22
N LEU A 77 -3.70 3.44 12.62
CA LEU A 77 -2.44 2.75 12.92
C LEU A 77 -1.94 3.03 14.35
N LEU A 78 -2.05 4.28 14.82
CA LEU A 78 -1.73 4.62 16.21
C LEU A 78 -2.61 3.85 17.19
N SER A 79 -3.91 3.79 16.93
CA SER A 79 -4.87 3.05 17.76
C SER A 79 -4.57 1.55 17.77
N ALA A 80 -4.30 0.96 16.60
CA ALA A 80 -3.92 -0.44 16.48
C ALA A 80 -2.62 -0.76 17.23
N ALA A 81 -1.61 0.11 17.13
CA ALA A 81 -0.33 -0.05 17.82
C ALA A 81 -0.51 0.04 19.34
N ALA A 82 -1.28 1.01 19.83
CA ALA A 82 -1.55 1.19 21.27
C ALA A 82 -2.29 -0.01 21.87
N GLN A 83 -3.20 -0.62 21.11
CA GLN A 83 -4.00 -1.77 21.55
C GLN A 83 -3.36 -3.12 21.23
N GLN A 84 -2.16 -3.15 20.63
CA GLN A 84 -1.51 -4.36 20.14
C GLN A 84 -2.42 -5.22 19.24
N LYS A 85 -3.24 -4.57 18.40
CA LYS A 85 -4.15 -5.26 17.48
C LYS A 85 -3.49 -5.50 16.12
N PRO A 86 -3.73 -6.65 15.48
CA PRO A 86 -3.24 -6.92 14.14
C PRO A 86 -3.99 -6.05 13.12
N VAL A 87 -3.25 -5.57 12.13
CA VAL A 87 -3.81 -4.87 10.97
C VAL A 87 -3.71 -5.74 9.73
N ILE A 88 -4.58 -5.48 8.77
CA ILE A 88 -4.52 -6.04 7.42
C ILE A 88 -4.48 -4.89 6.42
N ILE A 89 -3.55 -5.01 5.47
CA ILE A 89 -3.27 -3.99 4.46
C ILE A 89 -3.38 -4.61 3.07
N ARG A 90 -4.00 -3.87 2.16
CA ARG A 90 -3.86 -4.10 0.72
C ARG A 90 -3.26 -2.88 0.08
N GLY A 91 -2.34 -3.12 -0.85
CA GLY A 91 -1.63 -2.07 -1.56
C GLY A 91 -2.30 -1.61 -2.86
N ARG A 92 -1.84 -0.46 -3.36
CA ARG A 92 -2.30 0.16 -4.62
C ARG A 92 -1.50 -0.24 -5.86
N ASN A 93 -0.44 -1.02 -5.69
CA ASN A 93 0.58 -1.35 -6.68
C ASN A 93 1.30 -0.10 -7.24
N ASP A 94 1.54 0.89 -6.39
CA ASP A 94 2.30 2.08 -6.74
C ASP A 94 3.11 2.61 -5.53
N CYS A 95 4.20 3.32 -5.82
CA CYS A 95 5.10 3.89 -4.81
C CYS A 95 5.16 5.43 -4.93
N LYS A 96 3.99 6.07 -5.10
CA LYS A 96 3.92 7.52 -5.41
C LYS A 96 4.32 8.42 -4.24
N ASP A 97 4.04 7.99 -3.00
CA ASP A 97 4.29 8.82 -1.82
C ASP A 97 5.73 8.67 -1.31
N TRP A 98 6.39 7.53 -1.58
CA TRP A 98 7.81 7.34 -1.32
C TRP A 98 8.43 6.32 -2.30
N PRO A 99 9.66 6.56 -2.81
CA PRO A 99 10.34 5.59 -3.67
C PRO A 99 10.40 4.23 -3.00
N ASN A 100 10.19 3.13 -3.75
CA ASN A 100 10.21 1.74 -3.26
C ASN A 100 9.18 1.31 -2.19
N ARG A 101 8.35 2.21 -1.66
CA ARG A 101 7.34 1.86 -0.64
C ARG A 101 5.95 1.98 -1.20
N GLU A 102 5.21 0.90 -1.08
CA GLU A 102 3.87 0.87 -1.63
C GLU A 102 2.90 1.73 -0.82
N ARG A 103 1.97 2.40 -1.52
CA ARG A 103 0.84 3.07 -0.87
C ARG A 103 -0.24 2.05 -0.49
N PRO A 104 -0.78 2.14 0.74
CA PRO A 104 -2.00 1.42 1.08
C PRO A 104 -3.16 1.84 0.18
N ARG A 105 -3.96 0.86 -0.25
CA ARG A 105 -5.29 1.05 -0.83
C ARG A 105 -6.32 1.14 0.28
N TRP A 106 -6.20 0.27 1.28
CA TRP A 106 -6.98 0.29 2.51
C TRP A 106 -6.19 -0.37 3.65
N ILE A 107 -6.57 -0.02 4.88
CA ILE A 107 -6.05 -0.57 6.12
C ILE A 107 -7.26 -0.90 6.99
N ARG A 108 -7.30 -2.09 7.59
CA ARG A 108 -8.32 -2.47 8.59
C ARG A 108 -7.66 -3.10 9.81
N ILE A 109 -8.31 -2.99 10.96
CA ILE A 109 -7.98 -3.71 12.18
C ILE A 109 -8.86 -4.97 12.21
N ASP A 110 -8.30 -6.14 12.48
CA ASP A 110 -9.09 -7.35 12.79
C ASP A 110 -9.33 -7.41 14.30
N TYR A 111 -10.57 -7.64 14.71
CA TYR A 111 -11.01 -7.68 16.11
C TYR A 111 -11.04 -9.09 16.67
#